data_AF-A0AAN7CMA9-F1
#
_entry.id   AF-A0AAN7CMA9-F1
#
_cell.length_a   1.000
_cell.length_b   1.000
_cell.length_c   1.000
_cell.angle_alpha   90.00
_cell.angle_beta   90.00
_cell.angle_gamma   90.00
#
_symmetry.space_group_name_H-M   'P 1'
#
loop_
_entity.id
_entity.type
_entity.pdbx_description
1 polymer ?
#
loop_
_entity_poly.entity_id
_entity_poly.type
_entity_poly.pdbx_seq_one_letter_code
_entity_poly.pdbx_strand_id
1 'polypeptide(L)'
;MYSKIAALAALVAFAEARFGQEGLVQNQISALGNFGNPGQAATLAGASPGVLLGGANACAKLELADQIVAELGNDPEVIAAAAALVAAEKNFNNFAASIPTICSDPNLPATPELRGIVPLVDPGVVGSDIENANSASSLTNPFNADGLSQADVAIANGFSNFTAQASDGSTADVGAGGNAGGNAGGNAGDNAGNNGNNGNGNNVDNGNANNGNNGNVN
;
A
#
# COMPACT_ATOMS: atom_id res chain seq x y z
N MET A 1 42.42 1.75 -11.22
CA MET A 1 41.21 1.92 -12.05
C MET A 1 40.05 1.04 -11.58
N TYR A 2 40.28 -0.20 -11.12
CA TYR A 2 39.22 -1.10 -10.62
C TYR A 2 38.40 -0.57 -9.44
N SER A 3 39.01 0.09 -8.44
CA SER A 3 38.28 0.63 -7.28
C SER A 3 37.32 1.78 -7.65
N LYS A 4 37.62 2.58 -8.69
CA LYS A 4 36.75 3.67 -9.16
C LYS A 4 35.56 3.14 -9.96
N ILE A 5 35.76 2.07 -10.73
CA ILE A 5 34.70 1.39 -11.49
C ILE A 5 33.77 0.63 -10.53
N ALA A 6 34.31 -0.04 -9.50
CA ALA A 6 33.50 -0.70 -8.49
C ALA A 6 32.68 0.30 -7.65
N ALA A 7 33.26 1.46 -7.29
CA ALA A 7 32.52 2.52 -6.59
C ALA A 7 31.43 3.16 -7.46
N LEU A 8 31.69 3.34 -8.76
CA LEU A 8 30.68 3.85 -9.70
C LEU A 8 29.55 2.83 -9.94
N ALA A 9 29.88 1.55 -10.10
CA ALA A 9 28.88 0.48 -10.23
C ALA A 9 28.05 0.35 -8.94
N ALA A 10 28.67 0.50 -7.76
CA ALA A 10 27.95 0.51 -6.49
C ALA A 10 27.05 1.75 -6.34
N LEU A 11 27.48 2.93 -6.81
CA LEU A 11 26.67 4.15 -6.79
C LEU A 11 25.51 4.11 -7.79
N VAL A 12 25.74 3.57 -8.99
CA VAL A 12 24.68 3.38 -9.99
C VAL A 12 23.68 2.32 -9.52
N ALA A 13 24.15 1.18 -9.03
CA ALA A 13 23.27 0.16 -8.44
C ALA A 13 22.50 0.69 -7.23
N PHE A 14 23.12 1.53 -6.39
CA PHE A 14 22.45 2.17 -5.24
C PHE A 14 21.42 3.22 -5.69
N ALA A 15 21.71 3.98 -6.75
CA ALA A 15 20.78 4.95 -7.32
C ALA A 15 19.61 4.26 -8.03
N GLU A 16 19.85 3.20 -8.80
CA GLU A 16 18.81 2.38 -9.43
C GLU A 16 17.97 1.64 -8.38
N ALA A 17 18.59 1.13 -7.32
CA ALA A 17 17.87 0.43 -6.24
C ALA A 17 17.02 1.36 -5.36
N ARG A 18 17.32 2.67 -5.28
CA ARG A 18 16.53 3.62 -4.45
C ARG A 18 15.63 4.57 -5.22
N PHE A 19 15.97 4.91 -6.46
CA PHE A 19 15.24 5.90 -7.27
C PHE A 19 14.79 5.35 -8.63
N GLY A 20 15.04 4.06 -8.91
CA GLY A 20 14.68 3.46 -10.20
C GLY A 20 13.19 3.60 -10.49
N GLN A 21 12.33 3.30 -9.53
CA GLN A 21 10.87 3.42 -9.70
C GLN A 21 10.40 4.88 -9.79
N GLU A 22 10.91 5.75 -8.92
CA GLU A 22 10.55 7.18 -8.92
C GLU A 22 10.85 7.83 -10.28
N GLY A 23 12.02 7.56 -10.86
CA GLY A 23 12.41 8.06 -12.18
C GLY A 23 11.61 7.43 -13.32
N LEU A 24 11.32 6.13 -13.25
CA LEU A 24 10.53 5.43 -14.28
C LEU A 24 9.09 5.96 -14.32
N VAL A 25 8.43 6.09 -13.17
CA VAL A 25 7.06 6.63 -13.07
C VAL A 25 7.02 8.08 -13.54
N GLN A 26 7.97 8.91 -13.07
CA GLN A 26 8.07 10.31 -13.51
C GLN A 26 8.22 10.40 -15.04
N ASN A 27 9.04 9.55 -15.65
CA ASN A 27 9.24 9.55 -17.11
C ASN A 27 7.98 9.13 -17.86
N GLN A 28 7.24 8.13 -17.37
CA GLN A 28 5.98 7.70 -17.97
C GLN A 28 4.93 8.80 -17.93
N ILE A 29 4.75 9.48 -16.79
CA ILE A 29 3.80 10.59 -16.68
C ILE A 29 4.25 11.78 -17.54
N SER A 30 5.56 12.08 -17.58
CA SER A 30 6.10 13.16 -18.41
C SER A 30 5.88 12.93 -19.91
N ALA A 31 5.83 11.67 -20.35
CA ALA A 31 5.59 11.32 -21.74
C ALA A 31 4.16 11.68 -22.22
N LEU A 32 3.22 11.89 -21.29
CA LEU A 32 1.83 12.26 -21.57
C LEU A 32 1.67 13.75 -21.94
N GLY A 33 2.71 14.42 -22.45
CA GLY A 33 2.70 15.87 -22.74
C GLY A 33 1.68 16.32 -23.80
N ASN A 34 1.09 15.37 -24.53
CA ASN A 34 -0.01 15.51 -25.48
C ASN A 34 -1.40 15.47 -24.83
N PHE A 35 -1.50 15.14 -23.54
CA PHE A 35 -2.75 15.10 -22.77
C PHE A 35 -2.87 16.32 -21.84
N GLY A 36 -4.11 16.75 -21.58
CA GLY A 36 -4.40 17.90 -20.73
C GLY A 36 -3.89 19.24 -21.30
N ASN A 37 -3.71 20.21 -20.41
CA ASN A 37 -3.15 21.53 -20.75
C ASN A 37 -1.62 21.46 -20.92
N PRO A 38 -1.03 22.39 -21.70
CA PRO A 38 0.43 22.49 -21.82
C PRO A 38 1.13 22.56 -20.45
N GLY A 39 2.04 21.62 -20.19
CA GLY A 39 2.82 21.54 -18.94
C GLY A 39 2.12 20.81 -17.78
N GLN A 40 0.86 20.39 -17.94
CA GLN A 40 0.10 19.70 -16.89
C GLN A 40 0.70 18.32 -16.58
N ALA A 41 0.95 17.50 -17.60
CA ALA A 41 1.62 16.21 -17.44
C ALA A 41 3.00 16.33 -16.78
N ALA A 42 3.79 17.35 -17.16
CA ALA A 42 5.10 17.60 -16.57
C ALA A 42 5.00 18.01 -15.07
N THR A 43 3.95 18.75 -14.71
CA THR A 43 3.69 19.15 -13.31
C THR A 43 3.34 17.94 -12.46
N LEU A 44 2.43 17.09 -12.94
CA LEU A 44 2.03 15.85 -12.27
C LEU A 44 3.20 14.86 -12.15
N ALA A 45 4.01 14.74 -13.22
CA ALA A 45 5.22 13.94 -13.19
C ALA A 45 6.20 14.44 -12.13
N GLY A 46 6.39 15.76 -11.99
CA GLY A 46 7.24 16.36 -10.96
C GLY A 46 6.74 16.14 -9.52
N ALA A 47 5.44 15.89 -9.32
CA ALA A 47 4.89 15.54 -8.02
C ALA A 47 5.11 14.07 -7.65
N SER A 48 5.28 13.18 -8.63
CA SER A 48 5.36 11.73 -8.41
C SER A 48 6.49 11.26 -7.48
N PRO A 49 7.72 11.83 -7.51
CA PRO A 49 8.74 11.42 -6.53
C PRO A 49 8.31 11.75 -5.11
N GLY A 50 7.62 12.89 -4.90
CA GLY A 50 7.20 13.36 -3.58
C GLY A 50 6.25 12.42 -2.85
N VAL A 51 5.38 11.71 -3.57
CA VAL A 51 4.43 10.74 -3.00
C VAL A 51 5.03 9.34 -2.85
N LEU A 52 6.19 9.08 -3.46
CA LEU A 52 6.92 7.81 -3.36
C LEU A 52 8.01 7.83 -2.28
N LEU A 53 8.25 8.97 -1.62
CA LEU A 53 9.23 9.09 -0.55
C LEU A 53 8.85 8.28 0.70
N GLY A 54 9.87 7.86 1.44
CA GLY A 54 9.80 7.28 2.80
C GLY A 54 8.73 7.87 3.71
N GLY A 55 8.80 9.20 3.88
CA GLY A 55 7.93 9.94 4.80
C GLY A 55 6.58 10.35 4.22
N ALA A 56 6.28 10.03 2.96
CA ALA A 56 4.99 10.34 2.38
C ALA A 56 3.90 9.43 2.96
N ASN A 57 2.68 9.97 3.03
CA ASN A 57 1.49 9.17 3.33
C ASN A 57 1.27 8.15 2.20
N ALA A 58 1.01 6.88 2.55
CA ALA A 58 0.80 5.80 1.58
C ALA A 58 -0.39 6.03 0.64
N CYS A 59 -1.41 6.78 1.05
CA CYS A 59 -2.57 7.11 0.23
C CYS A 59 -2.29 8.22 -0.79
N ALA A 60 -1.29 9.09 -0.55
CA ALA A 60 -1.02 10.25 -1.40
C ALA A 60 -0.66 9.88 -2.85
N LYS A 61 -0.03 8.72 -3.07
CA LYS A 61 0.24 8.22 -4.43
C LYS A 61 -1.03 7.78 -5.17
N LEU A 62 -2.05 7.30 -4.46
CA LEU A 62 -3.33 6.93 -5.05
C LEU A 62 -4.13 8.18 -5.41
N GLU A 63 -4.10 9.20 -4.53
CA GLU A 63 -4.68 10.51 -4.81
C GLU A 63 -4.04 11.17 -6.03
N LEU A 64 -2.70 11.12 -6.14
CA LEU A 64 -2.00 11.64 -7.32
C LEU A 64 -2.33 10.84 -8.59
N ALA A 65 -2.49 9.51 -8.48
CA ALA A 65 -2.91 8.69 -9.61
C ALA A 65 -4.33 9.06 -10.09
N ASP A 66 -5.26 9.28 -9.18
CA ASP A 66 -6.59 9.79 -9.50
C ASP A 66 -6.52 11.19 -10.12
N GLN A 67 -5.67 12.06 -9.59
CA GLN A 67 -5.45 13.40 -10.15
C GLN A 67 -4.92 13.34 -11.58
N ILE A 68 -4.01 12.41 -11.88
CA ILE A 68 -3.51 12.20 -13.25
C ILE A 68 -4.64 11.87 -14.20
N VAL A 69 -5.53 10.94 -13.84
CA VAL A 69 -6.68 10.56 -14.68
C VAL A 69 -7.69 11.71 -14.79
N ALA A 70 -7.96 12.41 -13.70
CA ALA A 70 -8.89 13.53 -13.68
C ALA A 70 -8.41 14.71 -14.56
N GLU A 71 -7.10 14.97 -14.58
CA GLU A 71 -6.51 16.11 -15.26
C GLU A 71 -6.11 15.84 -16.71
N LEU A 72 -5.65 14.63 -17.02
CA LEU A 72 -5.15 14.26 -18.35
C LEU A 72 -6.16 13.45 -19.17
N GLY A 73 -7.21 12.92 -18.53
CA GLY A 73 -8.26 12.11 -19.15
C GLY A 73 -8.09 10.62 -18.89
N ASN A 74 -8.97 9.81 -19.48
CA ASN A 74 -9.05 8.35 -19.28
C ASN A 74 -8.54 7.55 -20.49
N ASP A 75 -7.67 8.15 -21.30
CA ASP A 75 -7.01 7.42 -22.38
C ASP A 75 -6.18 6.24 -21.81
N PRO A 76 -6.11 5.09 -22.51
CA PRO A 76 -5.32 3.95 -22.06
C PRO A 76 -3.87 4.29 -21.69
N GLU A 77 -3.23 5.25 -22.37
CA GLU A 77 -1.87 5.70 -22.02
C GLU A 77 -1.83 6.42 -20.67
N VAL A 78 -2.84 7.24 -20.37
CA VAL A 78 -2.97 7.94 -19.07
C VAL A 78 -3.27 6.94 -17.96
N ILE A 79 -4.20 6.02 -18.18
CA ILE A 79 -4.53 4.96 -17.23
C ILE A 79 -3.30 4.09 -16.93
N ALA A 80 -2.51 3.74 -17.96
CA ALA A 80 -1.29 2.95 -17.78
C ALA A 80 -0.24 3.67 -16.92
N ALA A 81 -0.03 4.98 -17.13
CA ALA A 81 0.90 5.76 -16.33
C ALA A 81 0.42 5.94 -14.88
N ALA A 82 -0.88 6.18 -14.68
CA ALA A 82 -1.47 6.26 -13.34
C ALA A 82 -1.39 4.91 -12.62
N ALA A 83 -1.68 3.79 -13.31
CA ALA A 83 -1.54 2.44 -12.77
C ALA A 83 -0.09 2.13 -12.38
N ALA A 84 0.90 2.58 -13.14
CA ALA A 84 2.30 2.44 -12.78
C ALA A 84 2.64 3.19 -11.47
N LEU A 85 2.07 4.37 -11.23
CA LEU A 85 2.21 5.07 -9.95
C LEU A 85 1.51 4.32 -8.80
N VAL A 86 0.33 3.75 -9.04
CA VAL A 86 -0.40 2.93 -8.05
C VAL A 86 0.38 1.67 -7.67
N ALA A 87 1.03 1.02 -8.64
CA ALA A 87 1.85 -0.17 -8.41
C ALA A 87 3.28 0.14 -7.91
N ALA A 88 3.77 1.36 -8.09
CA ALA A 88 5.13 1.73 -7.70
C ALA A 88 5.35 1.54 -6.19
N GLU A 89 6.51 1.04 -5.84
CA GLU A 89 6.91 0.92 -4.45
C GLU A 89 7.06 2.31 -3.82
N LYS A 90 6.42 2.53 -2.66
CA LYS A 90 6.78 3.66 -1.81
C LYS A 90 8.08 3.30 -1.11
N ASN A 91 9.11 4.09 -1.34
CA ASN A 91 10.39 3.97 -0.67
C ASN A 91 10.16 3.93 0.84
N PHE A 92 10.91 3.11 1.59
CA PHE A 92 10.95 3.22 3.04
C PHE A 92 12.37 3.01 3.54
N ASN A 93 12.72 3.73 4.60
CA ASN A 93 14.04 3.65 5.16
C ASN A 93 14.14 2.42 6.07
N ASN A 94 14.85 1.38 5.62
CA ASN A 94 15.09 0.17 6.42
C ASN A 94 15.85 0.42 7.74
N PHE A 95 16.38 1.63 7.96
CA PHE A 95 16.95 2.04 9.26
C PHE A 95 15.91 2.58 10.24
N ALA A 96 14.73 2.98 9.78
CA ALA A 96 13.66 3.58 10.58
C ALA A 96 12.39 2.71 10.65
N ALA A 97 12.18 1.84 9.67
CA ALA A 97 11.07 0.88 9.63
C ALA A 97 11.50 -0.39 8.88
N SER A 98 11.05 -1.55 9.32
CA SER A 98 11.37 -2.85 8.69
C SER A 98 10.27 -3.36 7.75
N ILE A 99 9.16 -2.64 7.66
CA ILE A 99 7.99 -2.99 6.85
C ILE A 99 7.44 -1.73 6.16
N PRO A 100 6.85 -1.86 4.96
CA PRO A 100 6.28 -0.74 4.22
C PRO A 100 4.95 -0.28 4.84
N THR A 101 4.46 0.88 4.40
CA THR A 101 3.06 1.29 4.64
C THR A 101 2.24 1.14 3.37
N ILE A 102 0.98 0.69 3.50
CA ILE A 102 0.02 0.56 2.40
C ILE A 102 -1.28 1.31 2.76
N CYS A 103 -1.87 1.99 1.77
CA CYS A 103 -3.06 2.79 1.99
C CYS A 103 -4.26 1.92 2.43
N SER A 104 -4.93 2.35 3.51
CA SER A 104 -6.10 1.68 4.08
C SER A 104 -7.40 2.46 3.87
N ASP A 105 -7.41 3.48 3.00
CA ASP A 105 -8.63 4.19 2.64
C ASP A 105 -9.40 3.39 1.57
N PRO A 106 -10.62 2.90 1.85
CA PRO A 106 -11.41 2.13 0.89
C PRO A 106 -11.95 2.97 -0.27
N ASN A 107 -11.88 4.30 -0.18
CA ASN A 107 -12.29 5.20 -1.25
C ASN A 107 -11.18 5.47 -2.27
N LEU A 108 -9.96 4.98 -2.02
CA LEU A 108 -8.80 5.20 -2.89
C LEU A 108 -8.26 3.89 -3.49
N PRO A 109 -7.83 3.90 -4.77
CA PRO A 109 -8.07 4.98 -5.74
C PRO A 109 -9.56 5.09 -6.09
N ALA A 110 -10.02 6.31 -6.37
CA ALA A 110 -11.38 6.61 -6.76
C ALA A 110 -11.66 6.21 -8.22
N THR A 111 -10.62 6.20 -9.07
CA THR A 111 -10.69 5.77 -10.47
C THR A 111 -10.91 4.25 -10.54
N PRO A 112 -12.03 3.76 -11.10
CA PRO A 112 -12.35 2.34 -11.13
C PRO A 112 -11.29 1.46 -11.80
N GLU A 113 -10.68 1.95 -12.88
CA GLU A 113 -9.63 1.25 -13.64
C GLU A 113 -8.33 1.05 -12.85
N LEU A 114 -8.14 1.81 -11.77
CA LEU A 114 -6.95 1.73 -10.91
C LEU A 114 -7.19 0.86 -9.66
N ARG A 115 -8.44 0.50 -9.37
CA ARG A 115 -8.78 -0.31 -8.19
C ARG A 115 -8.28 -1.74 -8.34
N GLY A 116 -7.90 -2.34 -7.21
CA GLY A 116 -7.41 -3.72 -7.18
C GLY A 116 -5.95 -3.89 -7.60
N ILE A 117 -5.23 -2.81 -7.87
CA ILE A 117 -3.78 -2.81 -8.07
C ILE A 117 -3.08 -2.70 -6.72
N VAL A 118 -2.17 -3.62 -6.44
CA VAL A 118 -1.36 -3.63 -5.22
C VAL A 118 0.07 -3.15 -5.49
N PRO A 119 0.76 -2.54 -4.51
CA PRO A 119 2.06 -1.95 -4.74
C PRO A 119 3.17 -2.99 -4.72
N LEU A 120 4.27 -2.68 -5.38
CA LEU A 120 5.56 -3.34 -5.13
C LEU A 120 6.05 -3.01 -3.72
N VAL A 121 6.85 -3.92 -3.16
CA VAL A 121 7.49 -3.80 -1.84
C VAL A 121 8.94 -4.26 -1.90
N ASP A 122 9.79 -3.66 -1.05
CA ASP A 122 11.22 -3.99 -0.98
C ASP A 122 11.45 -5.51 -0.86
N PRO A 123 12.30 -6.12 -1.71
CA PRO A 123 12.56 -7.56 -1.68
C PRO A 123 13.11 -8.12 -0.36
N GLY A 124 13.60 -7.25 0.54
CA GLY A 124 14.03 -7.59 1.89
C GLY A 124 12.87 -7.73 2.89
N VAL A 125 11.65 -7.34 2.53
CA VAL A 125 10.44 -7.54 3.35
C VAL A 125 10.01 -8.99 3.25
N VAL A 126 9.71 -9.63 4.40
CA VAL A 126 9.18 -10.99 4.43
C VAL A 126 7.84 -11.03 3.68
N GLY A 127 7.68 -11.96 2.74
CA GLY A 127 6.48 -12.08 1.90
C GLY A 127 6.47 -11.17 0.66
N SER A 128 7.55 -10.44 0.40
CA SER A 128 7.69 -9.57 -0.79
C SER A 128 7.64 -10.33 -2.11
N ASP A 129 8.00 -11.60 -2.14
CA ASP A 129 7.88 -12.46 -3.33
C ASP A 129 6.42 -12.66 -3.75
N ILE A 130 5.53 -12.88 -2.77
CA ILE A 130 4.09 -12.98 -2.98
C ILE A 130 3.55 -11.63 -3.46
N GLU A 131 3.86 -10.55 -2.74
CA GLU A 131 3.28 -9.24 -3.06
C GLU A 131 3.80 -8.67 -4.38
N ASN A 132 5.08 -8.85 -4.70
CA ASN A 132 5.63 -8.39 -5.96
C ASN A 132 5.08 -9.19 -7.16
N ALA A 133 4.77 -10.48 -6.97
CA ALA A 133 4.03 -11.26 -7.95
C ALA A 133 2.58 -10.78 -8.10
N ASN A 134 1.91 -10.47 -6.99
CA ASN A 134 0.56 -9.89 -6.98
C ASN A 134 0.53 -8.53 -7.70
N SER A 135 1.48 -7.65 -7.41
CA SER A 135 1.60 -6.33 -8.04
C SER A 135 1.73 -6.46 -9.55
N ALA A 136 2.67 -7.30 -10.02
CA ALA A 136 2.86 -7.56 -11.44
C ALA A 136 1.60 -8.15 -12.12
N SER A 137 0.91 -9.07 -11.46
CA SER A 137 -0.37 -9.62 -11.96
C SER A 137 -1.46 -8.55 -12.02
N SER A 138 -1.61 -7.77 -10.95
CA SER A 138 -2.68 -6.78 -10.78
C SER A 138 -2.61 -5.63 -11.78
N LEU A 139 -1.42 -5.30 -12.29
CA LEU A 139 -1.26 -4.34 -13.40
C LEU A 139 -1.93 -4.77 -14.70
N THR A 140 -2.14 -6.08 -14.90
CA THR A 140 -2.76 -6.63 -16.11
C THR A 140 -4.17 -7.16 -15.88
N ASN A 141 -4.41 -7.69 -14.67
CA ASN A 141 -5.69 -8.21 -14.24
C ASN A 141 -5.91 -7.79 -12.78
N PRO A 142 -6.46 -6.58 -12.54
CA PRO A 142 -6.68 -6.07 -11.19
C PRO A 142 -7.56 -7.00 -10.36
N PHE A 143 -7.26 -7.10 -9.07
CA PHE A 143 -8.08 -7.89 -8.15
C PHE A 143 -9.46 -7.26 -7.94
N ASN A 144 -10.44 -8.05 -7.51
CA ASN A 144 -11.69 -7.47 -7.03
C ASN A 144 -11.40 -6.65 -5.77
N ALA A 145 -11.77 -5.37 -5.81
CA ALA A 145 -11.57 -4.41 -4.73
C ALA A 145 -12.86 -3.68 -4.33
N ASP A 146 -14.02 -4.29 -4.56
CA ASP A 146 -15.32 -3.72 -4.21
C ASP A 146 -15.41 -3.44 -2.70
N GLY A 147 -15.39 -2.15 -2.34
CA GLY A 147 -15.39 -1.70 -0.95
C GLY A 147 -14.08 -1.97 -0.19
N LEU A 148 -13.02 -2.40 -0.87
CA LEU A 148 -11.72 -2.73 -0.27
C LEU A 148 -10.68 -1.64 -0.52
N SER A 149 -9.86 -1.35 0.48
CA SER A 149 -8.65 -0.53 0.32
C SER A 149 -7.52 -1.31 -0.35
N GLN A 150 -6.46 -0.63 -0.78
CA GLN A 150 -5.26 -1.30 -1.30
C GLN A 150 -4.66 -2.27 -0.25
N ALA A 151 -4.68 -1.89 1.03
CA ALA A 151 -4.27 -2.76 2.14
C ALA A 151 -5.14 -4.03 2.26
N ASP A 152 -6.46 -3.89 2.16
CA ASP A 152 -7.38 -5.04 2.19
C ASP A 152 -7.12 -6.01 1.04
N VAL A 153 -6.86 -5.47 -0.16
CA VAL A 153 -6.56 -6.28 -1.34
C VAL A 153 -5.24 -7.04 -1.15
N ALA A 154 -4.19 -6.40 -0.63
CA ALA A 154 -2.93 -7.07 -0.33
C ALA A 154 -3.12 -8.23 0.67
N ILE A 155 -3.87 -7.99 1.76
CA ILE A 155 -4.19 -9.03 2.77
C ILE A 155 -4.98 -10.18 2.15
N ALA A 156 -6.02 -9.86 1.38
CA ALA A 156 -6.85 -10.86 0.71
C ALA A 156 -6.04 -11.75 -0.26
N ASN A 157 -4.93 -11.23 -0.78
CA ASN A 157 -4.02 -11.93 -1.69
C ASN A 157 -2.73 -12.41 -1.00
N GLY A 158 -2.74 -12.53 0.33
CA GLY A 158 -1.73 -13.27 1.08
C GLY A 158 -0.52 -12.46 1.55
N PHE A 159 -0.54 -11.12 1.42
CA PHE A 159 0.49 -10.25 1.97
C PHE A 159 -0.05 -9.43 3.14
N SER A 160 0.55 -9.58 4.32
CA SER A 160 0.15 -8.84 5.54
C SER A 160 1.33 -8.26 6.31
N ASN A 161 2.53 -8.25 5.73
CA ASN A 161 3.74 -7.78 6.40
C ASN A 161 4.01 -6.29 6.08
N PHE A 162 3.05 -5.44 6.47
CA PHE A 162 3.06 -3.99 6.25
C PHE A 162 2.35 -3.28 7.41
N THR A 163 2.36 -1.95 7.41
CA THR A 163 1.52 -1.13 8.30
C THR A 163 0.44 -0.46 7.47
N ALA A 164 -0.83 -0.67 7.82
CA ALA A 164 -1.94 0.01 7.16
C ALA A 164 -1.91 1.50 7.54
N GLN A 165 -2.08 2.39 6.56
CA GLN A 165 -2.09 3.83 6.80
C GLN A 165 -3.28 4.50 6.11
N ALA A 166 -4.06 5.25 6.87
CA ALA A 166 -5.20 6.01 6.34
C ALA A 166 -4.76 7.39 5.80
N SER A 167 -5.64 8.05 5.05
CA SER A 167 -5.40 9.36 4.44
C SER A 167 -5.11 10.46 5.46
N ASP A 168 -5.62 10.35 6.70
CA ASP A 168 -5.31 11.27 7.81
C ASP A 168 -3.95 11.00 8.49
N GLY A 169 -3.24 9.96 8.04
CA GLY A 169 -1.93 9.55 8.55
C GLY A 169 -1.98 8.60 9.73
N SER A 170 -3.17 8.26 10.25
CA SER A 170 -3.33 7.22 11.26
C SER A 170 -2.84 5.87 10.73
N THR A 171 -2.25 5.07 11.62
CA THR A 171 -1.67 3.77 11.27
C THR A 171 -2.29 2.65 12.11
N ALA A 172 -2.38 1.46 11.51
CA ALA A 172 -2.84 0.25 12.17
C ALA A 172 -1.93 -0.93 11.80
N ASP A 173 -1.61 -1.76 12.79
CA ASP A 173 -0.88 -3.00 12.55
C ASP A 173 -1.82 -4.04 11.94
N VAL A 174 -1.47 -4.53 10.76
CA VAL A 174 -2.11 -5.69 10.15
C VAL A 174 -1.45 -6.94 10.72
N GLY A 175 -1.93 -7.39 11.89
CA GLY A 175 -1.44 -8.63 12.50
C GLY A 175 -1.49 -9.81 11.51
N ALA A 176 -0.70 -10.87 11.75
CA ALA A 176 -0.54 -12.04 10.87
C ALA A 176 -1.81 -12.92 10.64
N GLY A 177 -3.01 -12.35 10.80
CA GLY A 177 -4.31 -12.94 10.53
C GLY A 177 -5.47 -11.94 10.60
N GLY A 178 -5.22 -10.63 10.47
CA GLY A 178 -6.24 -9.59 10.61
C GLY A 178 -6.85 -9.17 9.27
N ASN A 179 -8.15 -9.39 9.09
CA ASN A 179 -8.94 -8.71 8.07
C ASN A 179 -8.86 -7.19 8.32
N ALA A 180 -8.32 -6.40 7.38
CA ALA A 180 -8.36 -4.95 7.44
C ALA A 180 -9.76 -4.35 7.15
N GLY A 181 -10.79 -5.18 7.02
CA GLY A 181 -12.18 -4.76 6.78
C GLY A 181 -12.93 -4.21 8.01
N GLY A 182 -12.23 -3.67 9.01
CA GLY A 182 -12.85 -3.05 10.17
C GLY A 182 -12.84 -1.53 10.03
N ASN A 183 -14.00 -0.94 9.73
CA ASN A 183 -14.25 0.51 9.75
C ASN A 183 -13.30 1.27 10.68
N ALA A 184 -12.53 2.21 10.13
CA ALA A 184 -11.85 3.26 10.87
C ALA A 184 -12.90 4.08 11.64
N GLY A 185 -13.13 3.69 12.90
CA GLY A 185 -14.19 4.22 13.74
C GLY A 185 -14.05 3.69 15.16
N GLY A 186 -12.86 3.84 15.75
CA GLY A 186 -12.61 3.47 17.15
C GLY A 186 -11.26 3.99 17.62
N ASN A 187 -11.28 5.12 18.32
CA ASN A 187 -10.19 5.74 19.07
C ASN A 187 -8.96 4.84 19.35
N ALA A 188 -7.83 5.14 18.71
CA ALA A 188 -6.52 4.77 19.23
C ALA A 188 -6.01 5.87 20.18
N GLY A 189 -6.71 6.02 21.30
CA GLY A 189 -6.13 6.55 22.51
C GLY A 189 -5.94 5.37 23.45
N ASP A 190 -4.71 4.87 23.58
CA ASP A 190 -4.13 4.38 24.83
C ASP A 190 -2.70 3.88 24.57
N ASN A 191 -1.78 4.82 24.68
CA ASN A 191 -0.38 4.54 24.95
C ASN A 191 -0.29 3.99 26.39
N ALA A 192 -0.38 2.67 26.55
CA ALA A 192 -0.14 1.99 27.82
C ALA A 192 0.91 0.89 27.63
N GLY A 193 2.16 1.24 27.90
CA GLY A 193 3.22 0.25 28.05
C GLY A 193 2.85 -0.76 29.14
N ASN A 194 2.94 -2.04 28.82
CA ASN A 194 2.86 -3.10 29.82
C ASN A 194 4.05 -4.04 29.67
N ASN A 195 5.11 -3.68 30.38
CA ASN A 195 6.20 -4.57 30.73
C ASN A 195 5.77 -5.32 32.01
N GLY A 196 5.47 -6.62 31.93
CA GLY A 196 4.90 -7.36 33.06
C GLY A 196 4.76 -8.86 32.86
N ASN A 197 5.88 -9.56 32.96
CA ASN A 197 6.08 -10.98 33.33
C ASN A 197 4.89 -11.83 33.86
N ASN A 198 4.88 -13.07 33.34
CA ASN A 198 4.70 -14.37 34.04
C ASN A 198 3.29 -14.95 34.24
N GLY A 199 3.08 -16.19 33.77
CA GLY A 199 1.90 -17.00 34.13
C GLY A 199 1.60 -18.19 33.22
N ASN A 200 2.47 -19.21 33.22
CA ASN A 200 2.18 -20.55 32.70
C ASN A 200 1.06 -21.21 33.54
N GLY A 201 -0.01 -21.75 32.92
CA GLY A 201 -1.09 -22.43 33.63
C GLY A 201 -2.13 -23.11 32.73
N ASN A 202 -1.99 -24.42 32.58
CA ASN A 202 -2.84 -25.34 31.82
C ASN A 202 -4.33 -25.38 32.25
N ASN A 203 -5.21 -25.48 31.25
CA ASN A 203 -6.35 -26.42 31.09
C ASN A 203 -7.27 -26.73 32.29
N VAL A 204 -8.55 -26.32 32.23
CA VAL A 204 -9.71 -27.12 32.72
C VAL A 204 -10.96 -26.86 31.88
N ASP A 205 -11.55 -27.97 31.44
CA ASP A 205 -12.75 -28.19 30.65
C ASP A 205 -14.11 -27.75 31.25
N ASN A 206 -15.05 -27.53 30.32
CA ASN A 206 -16.46 -27.97 30.30
C ASN A 206 -17.53 -27.31 31.22
N GLY A 207 -18.58 -26.79 30.56
CA GLY A 207 -19.82 -26.34 31.21
C GLY A 207 -20.91 -25.87 30.25
N ASN A 208 -21.29 -26.70 29.27
CA ASN A 208 -22.46 -26.49 28.42
C ASN A 208 -23.75 -26.63 29.24
N ALA A 209 -24.55 -25.55 29.37
CA ALA A 209 -25.89 -25.59 29.96
C ALA A 209 -26.90 -24.90 29.03
N ASN A 210 -27.51 -25.73 28.17
CA ASN A 210 -28.67 -25.42 27.37
C ASN A 210 -29.92 -25.98 28.08
N ASN A 211 -30.86 -25.13 28.53
CA ASN A 211 -32.30 -25.43 28.58
C ASN A 211 -33.09 -24.17 28.99
N GLY A 212 -34.00 -23.67 28.16
CA GLY A 212 -35.42 -23.85 28.47
C GLY A 212 -36.31 -22.88 27.71
N ASN A 213 -36.86 -23.37 26.60
CA ASN A 213 -37.93 -22.76 25.82
C ASN A 213 -39.29 -23.04 26.48
N ASN A 214 -40.08 -22.01 26.78
CA ASN A 214 -41.53 -22.09 27.04
C ASN A 214 -42.08 -20.66 26.87
N GLY A 215 -42.97 -20.32 25.94
CA GLY A 215 -44.24 -20.98 25.67
C GLY A 215 -45.35 -19.94 25.93
N ASN A 216 -45.77 -19.27 24.85
CA ASN A 216 -46.85 -18.29 24.74
C ASN A 216 -48.17 -18.73 25.42
N VAL A 217 -48.77 -17.90 26.30
CA VAL A 217 -50.20 -17.96 26.61
C VAL A 217 -50.76 -16.58 27.04
N ASN A 218 -51.76 -16.12 26.29
CA ASN A 218 -52.75 -15.03 26.48
C ASN A 218 -52.31 -13.55 26.48
#